data_AF-A0A7S2A2C4-F1
#
_entry.id   AF-A0A7S2A2C4-F1
#
_cell.length_a   1.000
_cell.length_b   1.000
_cell.length_c   1.000
_cell.angle_alpha   90.00
_cell.angle_beta   90.00
_cell.angle_gamma   90.00
#
_symmetry.space_group_name_H-M   'P 1'
#
loop_
_entity.id
_entity.type
_entity.pdbx_description
1 polymer ?
#
loop_
_entity_poly.entity_id
_entity_poly.type
_entity_poly.pdbx_seq_one_letter_code
_entity_poly.pdbx_strand_id
1 'polypeptide(L)'
;QNGHCNVSTHDEHNKSLGQWVNKQRVSYKKNTLSSNRIKQLNSIGFTWKERGYLWEDKFDELCLFEAQNGHCIVSTRDTQNKSLGIWVNNQRQSYKKNALSSDRIQQLNSIGFIWDPLEHAWNKNFDE
;
A
#
# COMPACT_ATOMS: atom_id res chain seq x y z
N GLN A 1 12.22 -2.39 22.15
CA GLN A 1 10.95 -2.77 21.48
C GLN A 1 10.82 -1.94 20.21
N ASN A 2 11.20 -2.44 19.03
CA ASN A 2 10.96 -1.75 17.76
C ASN A 2 10.36 -2.77 16.77
N GLY A 3 9.05 -2.99 16.91
CA GLY A 3 8.27 -4.00 16.21
C GLY A 3 7.76 -3.56 14.84
N HIS A 4 8.63 -3.05 13.98
CA HIS A 4 8.27 -2.79 12.58
C HIS A 4 9.33 -3.39 11.65
N CYS A 5 9.20 -4.70 11.41
CA CYS A 5 9.99 -5.46 10.43
C CYS A 5 9.53 -5.15 8.98
N ASN A 6 9.31 -3.87 8.68
CA ASN A 6 9.00 -3.38 7.34
C ASN A 6 10.26 -2.73 6.76
N VAL A 7 11.31 -3.53 6.61
CA VAL A 7 12.59 -3.03 6.09
C VAL A 7 12.38 -2.62 4.64
N SER A 8 12.47 -1.33 4.38
CA SER A 8 12.38 -0.79 3.03
C SER A 8 13.65 -1.11 2.24
N THR A 9 13.52 -1.65 1.03
CA THR A 9 14.66 -1.86 0.11
C THR A 9 15.30 -0.55 -0.39
N HIS A 10 14.72 0.60 -0.03
CA HIS A 10 15.16 1.94 -0.44
C HIS A 10 15.79 2.74 0.70
N ASP A 11 16.01 2.12 1.86
CA ASP A 11 16.74 2.77 2.95
C ASP A 11 18.23 2.78 2.61
N GLU A 12 18.77 3.96 2.27
CA GLU A 12 20.16 4.13 1.83
C GLU A 12 21.17 3.75 2.92
N HIS A 13 20.76 3.75 4.19
CA HIS A 13 21.59 3.28 5.30
C HIS A 13 21.54 1.76 5.51
N ASN A 14 20.63 1.03 4.84
CA ASN A 14 20.41 -0.41 5.03
C ASN A 14 20.18 -1.20 3.72
N LYS A 15 20.82 -0.81 2.61
CA LYS A 15 20.73 -1.50 1.31
C LYS A 15 21.03 -3.02 1.40
N SER A 16 22.00 -3.42 2.23
CA SER A 16 22.38 -4.83 2.43
C SER A 16 21.26 -5.65 3.09
N LEU A 17 20.59 -5.09 4.10
CA LEU A 17 19.47 -5.73 4.76
C LEU A 17 18.26 -5.83 3.84
N GLY A 18 17.97 -4.78 3.06
CA GLY A 18 16.89 -4.79 2.07
C GLY A 18 17.05 -5.90 1.02
N GLN A 19 18.27 -6.07 0.49
CA GLN A 19 18.60 -7.16 -0.44
C GLN A 19 18.47 -8.54 0.21
N TRP A 20 18.94 -8.68 1.47
CA TRP A 20 18.84 -9.93 2.21
C TRP A 20 17.37 -10.32 2.48
N VAL A 21 16.54 -9.38 2.92
CA VAL A 21 15.10 -9.54 3.13
C VAL A 21 14.42 -9.99 1.84
N ASN A 22 14.75 -9.36 0.72
CA ASN A 22 14.19 -9.74 -0.59
C ASN A 22 14.58 -11.18 -0.96
N LYS A 23 15.85 -11.57 -0.74
CA LYS A 23 16.32 -12.94 -0.96
C LYS A 23 15.57 -13.97 -0.11
N GLN A 24 15.25 -13.64 1.15
CA GLN A 24 14.45 -14.52 2.01
C GLN A 24 13.02 -14.67 1.47
N ARG A 25 12.36 -13.57 1.08
CA ARG A 25 11.01 -13.59 0.51
C ARG A 25 10.94 -14.39 -0.79
N VAL A 26 11.90 -14.20 -1.70
CA VAL A 26 11.99 -14.97 -2.94
C VAL A 26 12.18 -16.46 -2.66
N SER A 27 13.05 -16.82 -1.71
CA SER A 27 13.28 -18.22 -1.34
C SER A 27 12.06 -18.87 -0.69
N TYR A 28 11.32 -18.11 0.13
CA TYR A 28 10.06 -18.56 0.74
C TYR A 28 8.99 -18.80 -0.33
N LYS A 29 8.79 -17.87 -1.28
CA LYS A 29 7.84 -18.03 -2.40
C LYS A 29 8.18 -19.24 -3.29
N LYS A 30 9.47 -19.55 -3.44
CA LYS A 30 9.94 -20.72 -4.20
C LYS A 30 9.90 -22.03 -3.39
N ASN A 31 9.44 -22.00 -2.13
CA ASN A 31 9.47 -23.14 -1.21
C ASN A 31 10.88 -23.74 -1.00
N THR A 32 11.94 -22.98 -1.28
CA THR A 32 13.34 -23.42 -1.12
C THR A 32 13.95 -22.97 0.20
N LEU A 33 13.21 -22.20 1.01
CA LEU A 33 13.67 -21.76 2.31
C LEU A 33 13.44 -22.84 3.37
N SER A 34 14.47 -23.15 4.15
CA SER A 34 14.37 -24.20 5.18
C SER A 34 13.39 -23.83 6.29
N SER A 35 12.72 -24.84 6.85
CA SER A 35 11.77 -24.70 7.96
C SER A 35 12.38 -24.00 9.19
N ASN A 36 13.66 -24.26 9.48
CA ASN A 36 14.37 -23.59 10.57
C ASN A 36 14.52 -22.07 10.31
N ARG A 37 14.80 -21.66 9.08
CA ARG A 37 14.89 -20.23 8.72
C ARG A 37 13.53 -19.54 8.79
N ILE A 38 12.47 -20.24 8.37
CA ILE A 38 11.09 -19.74 8.49
C ILE A 38 10.73 -19.51 9.96
N LYS A 39 11.02 -20.50 10.84
CA LYS A 39 10.77 -20.38 12.29
C LYS A 39 11.54 -19.21 12.91
N GLN A 40 12.81 -19.04 12.57
CA GLN A 40 13.63 -17.92 13.07
C GLN A 40 13.04 -16.57 12.65
N LEU A 41 12.68 -16.41 11.38
CA LEU A 41 12.07 -15.19 10.87
C LEU A 41 10.69 -14.93 11.49
N ASN A 42 9.86 -15.95 11.67
CA ASN A 42 8.58 -15.82 12.36
C ASN A 42 8.75 -15.41 13.84
N SER A 43 9.78 -15.92 14.53
CA SER A 43 10.03 -15.60 15.94
C SER A 43 10.36 -14.12 16.20
N ILE A 44 10.84 -13.42 15.17
CA ILE A 44 11.11 -11.97 15.20
C ILE A 44 9.98 -11.14 14.57
N GLY A 45 8.84 -11.75 14.26
CA GLY A 45 7.69 -11.08 13.64
C GLY A 45 7.93 -10.65 12.19
N PHE A 46 8.76 -11.39 11.43
CA PHE A 46 9.03 -11.08 10.03
C PHE A 46 7.79 -11.28 9.15
N THR A 47 7.42 -10.22 8.41
CA THR A 47 6.28 -10.28 7.49
C THR A 47 6.72 -10.72 6.09
N TRP A 48 6.18 -11.87 5.67
CA TRP A 48 6.41 -12.45 4.34
C TRP A 48 5.72 -11.70 3.20
N LYS A 49 4.68 -10.89 3.50
CA LYS A 49 3.94 -10.13 2.49
C LYS A 49 4.88 -9.19 1.73
N GLU A 50 4.95 -9.39 0.42
CA GLU A 50 5.69 -8.54 -0.51
C GLU A 50 4.99 -7.18 -0.66
N ARG A 51 5.74 -6.16 -1.09
CA ARG A 51 5.17 -4.82 -1.32
C ARG A 51 4.03 -4.83 -2.37
N GLY A 52 4.02 -5.83 -3.26
CA GLY A 52 2.92 -6.10 -4.20
C GLY A 52 1.63 -6.56 -3.53
N TYR A 53 1.72 -7.49 -2.57
CA TYR A 53 0.56 -7.90 -1.76
C TYR A 53 -0.03 -6.75 -0.95
N LEU A 54 0.79 -5.79 -0.50
CA LEU A 54 0.29 -4.57 0.16
C LEU A 54 -0.49 -3.64 -0.78
N TRP A 55 -0.25 -3.71 -2.09
CA TRP A 55 -1.04 -2.94 -3.07
C TRP A 55 -2.40 -3.61 -3.28
N GLU A 56 -2.41 -4.90 -3.59
CA GLU A 56 -3.64 -5.67 -3.83
C GLU A 56 -4.57 -5.61 -2.61
N ASP A 57 -4.05 -5.92 -1.41
CA ASP A 57 -4.82 -5.88 -0.16
C ASP A 57 -5.47 -4.49 0.06
N LYS A 58 -4.75 -3.40 -0.24
CA LYS A 58 -5.24 -2.04 -0.05
C LYS A 58 -6.18 -1.57 -1.14
N PHE A 59 -5.96 -2.05 -2.36
CA PHE A 59 -6.86 -1.80 -3.46
C PHE A 59 -8.21 -2.48 -3.21
N ASP A 60 -8.21 -3.74 -2.75
CA ASP A 60 -9.43 -4.46 -2.37
C ASP A 60 -10.16 -3.77 -1.20
N GLU A 61 -9.43 -3.29 -0.19
CA GLU A 61 -10.01 -2.49 0.90
C GLU A 61 -10.66 -1.19 0.39
N LEU A 62 -10.06 -0.56 -0.62
CA LEU A 62 -10.64 0.62 -1.27
C LEU A 62 -11.89 0.27 -2.09
N CYS A 63 -11.90 -0.85 -2.82
CA CYS A 63 -13.07 -1.33 -3.55
C CYS A 63 -14.24 -1.60 -2.60
N LEU A 64 -13.98 -2.22 -1.44
CA LEU A 64 -15.01 -2.43 -0.42
C LEU A 64 -15.52 -1.12 0.16
N PHE A 65 -14.62 -0.16 0.41
CA PHE A 65 -15.00 1.17 0.88
C PHE A 65 -15.88 1.90 -0.14
N GLU A 66 -15.51 1.84 -1.43
CA GLU A 66 -16.27 2.43 -2.52
C GLU A 66 -17.67 1.80 -2.62
N ALA A 67 -17.76 0.47 -2.60
CA ALA A 67 -19.04 -0.23 -2.63
C ALA A 67 -19.97 0.14 -1.45
N GLN A 68 -19.41 0.49 -0.29
CA GLN A 68 -20.17 0.88 0.90
C GLN A 68 -20.57 2.36 0.93
N ASN A 69 -19.72 3.25 0.41
CA ASN A 69 -19.88 4.70 0.55
C ASN A 69 -20.28 5.40 -0.77
N GLY A 70 -20.19 4.71 -1.90
CA GLY A 70 -20.37 5.25 -3.24
C GLY A 70 -19.25 6.20 -3.69
N HIS A 71 -18.11 6.24 -2.98
CA HIS A 71 -16.99 7.10 -3.33
C HIS A 71 -15.64 6.57 -2.79
N CYS A 72 -14.54 6.99 -3.42
CA CYS A 72 -13.17 6.69 -2.97
C CYS A 72 -12.55 7.78 -2.07
N ILE A 73 -13.34 8.71 -1.51
CA ILE A 73 -12.85 9.79 -0.66
C ILE A 73 -12.66 9.28 0.78
N VAL A 74 -11.44 8.80 1.08
CA VAL A 74 -11.07 8.35 2.42
C VAL A 74 -10.21 9.41 3.11
N SER A 75 -10.69 9.90 4.26
CA SER A 75 -9.98 10.93 5.05
C SER A 75 -8.84 10.32 5.87
N THR A 76 -7.71 11.01 5.96
CA THR A 76 -6.61 10.62 6.88
C THR A 76 -6.96 10.81 8.36
N ARG A 77 -8.06 11.52 8.65
CA ARG A 77 -8.60 11.73 10.00
C ARG A 77 -9.67 10.71 10.39
N ASP A 78 -10.14 9.89 9.45
CA ASP A 78 -11.02 8.78 9.76
C ASP A 78 -10.29 7.81 10.69
N THR A 79 -10.84 7.56 11.87
CA THR A 79 -10.20 6.69 12.88
C THR A 79 -10.39 5.21 12.57
N GLN A 80 -11.47 4.86 11.87
CA GLN A 80 -11.78 3.49 11.46
C GLN A 80 -10.98 3.12 10.20
N ASN A 81 -10.92 4.03 9.22
CA ASN A 81 -10.24 3.79 7.93
C ASN A 81 -8.90 4.53 7.80
N LYS A 82 -8.26 4.87 8.93
CA LYS A 82 -7.03 5.69 8.96
C LYS A 82 -5.92 5.16 8.04
N SER A 83 -5.73 3.84 8.06
CA SER A 83 -4.71 3.17 7.25
C SER A 83 -4.99 3.33 5.75
N LEU A 84 -6.24 3.15 5.35
CA LEU A 84 -6.68 3.34 3.97
C LEU A 84 -6.58 4.81 3.54
N GLY A 85 -6.99 5.75 4.39
CA GLY A 85 -6.89 7.19 4.12
C GLY A 85 -5.44 7.65 3.87
N ILE A 86 -4.49 7.15 4.66
CA ILE A 86 -3.06 7.41 4.42
C ILE A 86 -2.61 6.81 3.08
N TRP A 87 -3.02 5.58 2.77
CA TRP A 87 -2.67 4.92 1.53
C TRP A 87 -3.22 5.65 0.30
N VAL A 88 -4.49 6.06 0.33
CA VAL A 88 -5.16 6.87 -0.69
C VAL A 88 -4.42 8.20 -0.92
N ASN A 89 -4.07 8.90 0.16
CA ASN A 89 -3.30 10.14 0.08
C ASN A 89 -1.93 9.91 -0.57
N ASN A 90 -1.24 8.82 -0.23
CA ASN A 90 0.04 8.48 -0.84
C ASN A 90 -0.10 8.23 -2.35
N GLN A 91 -1.18 7.60 -2.82
CA GLN A 91 -1.39 7.39 -4.26
C GLN A 91 -1.56 8.71 -5.00
N ARG A 92 -2.32 9.66 -4.43
CA ARG A 92 -2.46 11.01 -4.99
C ARG A 92 -1.11 11.74 -5.07
N GLN A 93 -0.29 11.64 -4.02
CA GLN A 93 1.05 12.25 -4.01
C GLN A 93 1.98 11.60 -5.04
N SER A 94 1.96 10.27 -5.16
CA SER A 94 2.74 9.54 -6.16
C SER A 94 2.29 9.88 -7.58
N TYR A 95 0.99 10.05 -7.83
CA TYR A 95 0.47 10.49 -9.12
C TYR A 95 0.95 11.90 -9.49
N LYS A 96 0.82 12.87 -8.56
CA LYS A 96 1.32 14.25 -8.76
C LYS A 96 2.83 14.31 -9.05
N LYS A 97 3.59 13.34 -8.56
CA LYS A 97 5.04 13.21 -8.79
C LYS A 97 5.40 12.35 -10.01
N ASN A 98 4.43 11.88 -10.79
CA ASN A 98 4.63 10.94 -11.90
C ASN A 98 5.39 9.65 -11.49
N ALA A 99 5.23 9.23 -10.23
CA ALA A 99 5.92 8.08 -9.64
C ALA A 99 5.01 6.84 -9.51
N LEU A 100 3.76 6.93 -9.96
CA LEU A 100 2.81 5.83 -9.95
C LEU A 100 2.80 5.13 -11.33
N SER A 101 2.82 3.80 -11.35
CA SER A 101 2.80 3.05 -12.61
C SER A 101 1.45 3.18 -13.34
N SER A 102 1.49 3.06 -14.67
CA SER A 102 0.30 3.09 -15.53
C SER A 102 -0.78 2.12 -15.07
N ASP A 103 -0.40 0.90 -14.70
CA ASP A 103 -1.35 -0.17 -14.34
C ASP A 103 -2.10 0.18 -13.06
N ARG A 104 -1.43 0.83 -12.10
CA ARG A 104 -2.02 1.28 -10.84
C ARG A 104 -2.96 2.46 -11.04
N ILE A 105 -2.61 3.36 -11.96
CA ILE A 105 -3.48 4.46 -12.38
C ILE A 105 -4.74 3.90 -13.03
N GLN A 106 -4.60 2.93 -13.93
CA GLN A 106 -5.74 2.27 -14.58
C GLN A 106 -6.66 1.55 -13.57
N GLN A 107 -6.08 0.81 -12.62
CA GLN A 107 -6.85 0.16 -11.55
C GLN A 107 -7.64 1.18 -10.72
N LEU A 108 -7.01 2.27 -10.27
CA LEU A 108 -7.71 3.32 -9.51
C LEU A 108 -8.78 4.01 -10.35
N ASN A 109 -8.52 4.31 -11.63
CA ASN A 109 -9.52 4.89 -12.52
C ASN A 109 -10.73 3.98 -12.72
N SER A 110 -10.53 2.65 -12.73
CA SER A 110 -11.62 1.68 -12.95
C SER A 110 -12.69 1.69 -11.85
N ILE A 111 -12.36 2.20 -10.66
CA ILE A 111 -13.28 2.34 -9.52
C ILE A 111 -13.72 3.80 -9.28
N GLY A 112 -13.54 4.68 -10.27
CA GLY A 112 -13.93 6.09 -10.15
C GLY A 112 -13.09 6.89 -9.15
N PHE A 113 -11.81 6.53 -8.96
CA PHE A 113 -10.96 7.20 -7.98
C PHE A 113 -10.77 8.69 -8.29
N ILE A 114 -11.06 9.53 -7.28
CA ILE A 114 -10.92 10.98 -7.38
C ILE A 114 -9.49 11.40 -6.99
N TRP A 115 -8.75 11.85 -8.00
CA TRP A 115 -7.36 12.32 -7.86
C TRP A 115 -7.24 13.66 -7.15
N ASP A 116 -8.20 14.57 -7.36
CA ASP A 116 -8.29 15.85 -6.65
C ASP A 116 -9.66 16.05 -5.98
N PRO A 117 -9.77 15.69 -4.68
CA PRO A 117 -11.04 15.83 -3.96
C PRO A 117 -11.48 17.27 -3.71
N LEU A 118 -10.54 18.22 -3.66
CA LEU A 118 -10.87 19.62 -3.41
C LEU A 118 -11.52 20.23 -4.64
N GLU A 119 -10.95 19.96 -5.82
CA GLU A 119 -11.54 20.35 -7.09
C GLU A 119 -12.91 19.68 -7.30
N HIS A 120 -13.00 18.37 -7.01
CA HIS A 120 -14.27 17.65 -7.11
C HIS A 120 -15.36 18.24 -6.19
N ALA A 121 -15.00 18.59 -4.94
CA ALA A 121 -15.93 19.23 -4.01
C ALA A 121 -16.33 20.64 -4.46
N TRP A 122 -15.40 21.40 -5.04
CA TRP A 122 -15.69 22.73 -5.58
C TRP A 122 -16.66 22.65 -6.76
N ASN A 123 -16.40 21.78 -7.74
CA ASN A 123 -17.29 21.57 -8.89
C ASN A 123 -18.70 21.16 -8.44
N LYS A 124 -18.80 20.23 -7.48
CA LYS A 124 -20.10 19.80 -6.96
C LYS A 124 -20.90 20.97 -6.35
N ASN A 125 -20.25 21.85 -5.60
CA ASN A 125 -20.93 23.00 -4.98
C ASN A 125 -21.19 24.16 -5.97
N PHE A 126 -20.50 24.17 -7.12
CA PHE A 126 -20.68 25.19 -8.15
C PHE A 126 -21.80 24.83 -9.13
N ASP A 127 -22.00 23.53 -9.38
CA ASP A 127 -23.01 23.00 -10.30
C ASP A 127 -24.38 22.73 -9.62
N GLU A 128 -24.47 22.83 -8.28
CA GLU A 128 -25.72 22.81 -7.48
C GLU A 128 -26.31 24.22 -7.29
#